data_AF-A0A1J5DWR6-F1
#
_entry.id   AF-A0A1J5DWR6-F1
#
_cell.length_a   1.000
_cell.length_b   1.000
_cell.length_c   1.000
_cell.angle_alpha   90.00
_cell.angle_beta   90.00
_cell.angle_gamma   90.00
#
_symmetry.space_group_name_H-M   'P 1'
#
loop_
_entity.id
_entity.type
_entity.pdbx_description
1 polymer ?
#
loop_
_entity_poly.entity_id
_entity_poly.type
_entity_poly.pdbx_seq_one_letter_code
_entity_poly.pdbx_strand_id
1 'polypeptide(L)'
;MTGASLPFGADAVLMKEYTVVDGDIIKVFKGAKPGDNIRYLGEDVSQGQLVLKGGKVIGPAGIGMLAALGRPLVRVASRPVVAVLVTGDELVGVNEKLVAGKIRDVNSYTLLSQINWKA
;
A
#
# COMPACT_ATOMS: atom_id res chain seq x y z
N MET A 1 27.03 9.47 -1.94
CA MET A 1 25.65 10.01 -1.91
C MET A 1 24.81 9.08 -1.05
N THR A 2 23.79 9.59 -0.35
CA THR A 2 22.88 8.76 0.45
C THR A 2 22.30 7.62 -0.38
N GLY A 3 22.32 6.40 0.17
CA GLY A 3 21.83 5.19 -0.50
C GLY A 3 22.85 4.46 -1.38
N ALA A 4 24.06 5.00 -1.58
CA ALA A 4 25.14 4.28 -2.26
C ALA A 4 25.71 3.16 -1.37
N SER A 5 26.17 2.08 -1.99
CA SER A 5 26.90 1.01 -1.29
C SER A 5 28.19 1.54 -0.66
N LEU A 6 28.52 1.02 0.53
CA LEU A 6 29.77 1.35 1.19
C LEU A 6 30.96 0.75 0.43
N PRO A 7 32.09 1.47 0.30
CA PRO A 7 33.36 0.90 -0.14
C PRO A 7 33.83 -0.22 0.79
N PHE A 8 34.61 -1.16 0.25
CA PHE A 8 35.22 -2.21 1.06
C PHE A 8 36.10 -1.60 2.16
N GLY A 9 35.89 -2.05 3.40
CA GLY A 9 36.64 -1.61 4.57
C GLY A 9 36.14 -0.32 5.24
N ALA A 10 35.15 0.38 4.67
CA ALA A 10 34.51 1.50 5.34
C ALA A 10 33.56 1.01 6.45
N ASP A 11 33.64 1.62 7.63
CA ASP A 11 32.84 1.29 8.81
C ASP A 11 31.99 2.46 9.34
N ALA A 12 32.06 3.63 8.70
CA ALA A 12 31.23 4.81 8.98
C ALA A 12 31.12 5.72 7.75
N VAL A 13 30.08 6.56 7.70
CA VAL A 13 29.93 7.61 6.68
C VAL A 13 29.87 8.99 7.34
N LEU A 14 30.77 9.89 6.95
CA LEU A 14 30.77 11.29 7.40
C LEU A 14 29.83 12.14 6.55
N MET A 15 28.99 12.94 7.23
CA MET A 15 28.14 13.93 6.59
C MET A 15 28.99 15.07 6.00
N LYS A 16 28.71 15.47 4.75
CA LYS A 16 29.48 16.49 4.03
C LYS A 16 29.50 17.82 4.77
N GLU A 17 28.41 18.14 5.47
CA GLU A 17 28.20 19.33 6.29
C GLU A 17 29.25 19.50 7.39
N TYR A 18 29.92 18.42 7.80
CA TYR A 18 31.00 18.44 8.79
C TYR A 18 32.40 18.35 8.19
N THR A 19 32.52 18.54 6.87
CA THR A 19 33.78 18.43 6.14
C THR A 19 34.01 19.61 5.21
N VAL A 20 35.27 19.96 5.00
CA VAL A 20 35.69 20.89 3.94
C VAL A 20 36.74 20.21 3.08
N VAL A 21 36.52 20.20 1.77
CA VAL A 21 37.52 19.73 0.79
C VAL A 21 38.50 20.85 0.51
N ASP A 22 39.79 20.56 0.58
CA ASP A 22 40.88 21.50 0.34
C ASP A 22 41.94 20.81 -0.54
N GLY A 23 41.82 20.95 -1.86
CA GLY A 23 42.61 20.16 -2.80
C GLY A 23 42.37 18.66 -2.63
N ASP A 24 43.44 17.91 -2.39
CA ASP A 24 43.43 16.46 -2.23
C ASP A 24 43.18 15.99 -0.78
N ILE A 25 42.95 16.93 0.15
CA ILE A 25 42.68 16.63 1.55
C ILE A 25 41.25 16.99 1.96
N ILE A 26 40.73 16.27 2.96
CA ILE A 26 39.45 16.56 3.58
C ILE A 26 39.70 16.95 5.04
N LYS A 27 39.28 18.17 5.41
CA LYS A 27 39.26 18.64 6.80
C LYS A 27 37.96 18.18 7.46
N VAL A 28 38.07 17.49 8.60
CA VAL A 28 36.92 16.95 9.34
C VAL A 28 36.75 17.73 10.65
N PHE A 29 35.60 18.37 10.82
CA PHE A 29 35.29 19.19 12.01
C PHE A 29 34.54 18.40 13.08
N LYS A 30 33.90 17.30 12.69
CA LYS A 30 33.21 16.36 13.58
C LYS A 30 33.43 14.95 13.05
N GLY A 31 34.07 14.10 13.84
CA GLY A 31 34.29 12.69 13.50
C GLY A 31 33.00 11.86 13.51
N ALA A 32 33.06 10.70 12.86
CA ALA A 32 32.02 9.67 12.90
C ALA A 32 32.53 8.48 13.72
N LYS A 33 31.62 7.80 14.41
CA LYS A 33 31.89 6.53 15.09
C LYS A 33 31.59 5.36 14.16
N PRO A 34 32.18 4.18 14.39
CA PRO A 34 31.79 2.97 13.67
C PRO A 34 30.28 2.76 13.73
N GLY A 35 29.66 2.52 12.57
CA GLY A 35 28.22 2.35 12.37
C GLY A 35 27.45 3.64 12.05
N ASP A 36 28.05 4.83 12.21
CA ASP A 36 27.34 6.08 11.94
C ASP A 36 26.98 6.21 10.45
N ASN A 37 25.71 6.58 10.21
CA ASN A 37 25.15 6.84 8.88
C ASN A 37 25.24 5.65 7.90
N ILE A 38 25.32 4.42 8.43
CA ILE A 38 25.22 3.19 7.66
C ILE A 38 23.81 2.63 7.76
N ARG A 39 23.26 2.23 6.61
CA ARG A 39 22.07 1.40 6.55
C ARG A 39 22.47 -0.05 6.34
N TYR A 40 22.08 -0.93 7.25
CA TYR A 40 22.45 -2.35 7.17
C TYR A 40 21.50 -3.13 6.28
N LEU A 41 22.02 -4.21 5.68
CA LEU A 41 21.21 -5.12 4.90
C LEU A 41 20.07 -5.68 5.76
N GLY A 42 18.83 -5.49 5.30
CA GLY A 42 17.65 -6.02 5.98
C GLY A 42 17.22 -5.25 7.23
N GLU A 43 17.74 -4.03 7.47
CA GLU A 43 17.38 -3.22 8.64
C GLU A 43 15.88 -2.87 8.69
N ASP A 44 15.27 -2.61 7.53
CA ASP A 44 13.84 -2.30 7.43
C ASP A 44 12.99 -3.58 7.40
N VAL A 45 13.39 -4.52 6.53
CA VAL A 45 12.72 -5.81 6.33
C VAL A 45 13.78 -6.88 6.10
N SER A 46 13.77 -7.89 6.95
CA SER A 46 14.63 -9.05 6.82
C SER A 46 14.04 -10.10 5.87
N GLN A 47 14.91 -10.91 5.26
CA GLN A 47 14.47 -12.01 4.42
C GLN A 47 13.59 -12.98 5.23
N GLY A 48 12.44 -13.36 4.67
CA GLY A 48 11.47 -14.26 5.32
C GLY A 48 10.54 -13.57 6.32
N GLN A 49 10.71 -12.28 6.60
CA GLN A 49 9.81 -11.52 7.47
C GLN A 49 8.42 -11.39 6.84
N LEU A 50 7.37 -11.61 7.65
CA LEU A 50 6.00 -11.38 7.24
C LEU A 50 5.70 -9.87 7.19
N VAL A 51 5.60 -9.31 5.98
CA VAL A 51 5.29 -7.88 5.78
C VAL A 51 3.81 -7.57 5.66
N LEU A 52 3.01 -8.52 5.16
CA LEU A 52 1.57 -8.38 4.99
C LEU A 52 0.87 -9.69 5.35
N LYS A 53 -0.06 -9.62 6.30
CA LYS A 53 -0.89 -10.75 6.69
C LYS A 53 -2.09 -10.88 5.76
N GLY A 54 -2.36 -12.09 5.26
CA GLY A 54 -3.54 -12.39 4.47
C GLY A 54 -4.85 -12.05 5.21
N GLY A 55 -5.90 -11.74 4.44
CA GLY A 55 -7.21 -11.36 4.96
C GLY A 55 -7.36 -9.87 5.32
N LYS A 56 -6.31 -9.06 5.13
CA LYS A 56 -6.40 -7.61 5.25
C LYS A 56 -6.61 -6.95 3.89
N VAL A 57 -7.36 -5.86 3.88
CA VAL A 57 -7.45 -4.96 2.72
C VAL A 57 -6.08 -4.33 2.48
N ILE A 58 -5.63 -4.34 1.22
CA ILE A 58 -4.34 -3.77 0.85
C ILE A 58 -4.51 -2.27 0.61
N GLY A 59 -4.20 -1.47 1.64
CA GLY A 59 -4.18 -0.01 1.52
C GLY A 59 -2.88 0.54 0.91
N PRO A 60 -2.74 1.88 0.78
CA PRO A 60 -1.59 2.52 0.13
C PRO A 60 -0.22 2.10 0.68
N ALA A 61 -0.10 1.97 2.02
CA ALA A 61 1.15 1.51 2.64
C ALA A 61 1.51 0.06 2.24
N GLY A 62 0.51 -0.81 2.11
CA GLY A 62 0.71 -2.18 1.65
C GLY A 62 1.16 -2.23 0.19
N ILE A 63 0.59 -1.38 -0.67
CA ILE A 63 1.01 -1.23 -2.06
C ILE A 63 2.47 -0.75 -2.15
N GLY A 64 2.86 0.25 -1.36
CA GLY A 64 4.24 0.73 -1.30
C GLY A 64 5.22 -0.34 -0.85
N MET A 65 4.87 -1.13 0.17
CA MET A 65 5.67 -2.27 0.62
C MET A 65 5.83 -3.34 -0.48
N LEU A 66 4.75 -3.69 -1.19
CA LEU A 66 4.83 -4.66 -2.30
C LEU A 66 5.73 -4.16 -3.43
N ALA A 67 5.66 -2.87 -3.77
CA ALA A 67 6.52 -2.26 -4.76
C ALA A 67 8.00 -2.26 -4.33
N ALA A 68 8.29 -1.90 -3.08
CA ALA A 68 9.65 -1.94 -2.51
C ALA A 68 10.27 -3.35 -2.56
N LEU A 69 9.43 -4.39 -2.41
CA LEU A 69 9.85 -5.79 -2.49
C LEU A 69 9.86 -6.36 -3.92
N GLY A 70 9.60 -5.54 -4.94
CA GLY A 70 9.57 -5.98 -6.34
C GLY A 70 8.46 -6.99 -6.63
N ARG A 71 7.29 -6.85 -5.99
CA ARG A 71 6.13 -7.74 -6.15
C ARG A 71 5.04 -7.07 -7.00
N PRO A 72 5.08 -7.19 -8.34
CA PRO A 72 4.12 -6.52 -9.22
C PRO A 72 2.72 -7.14 -9.18
N LEU A 73 2.61 -8.42 -8.76
CA LEU A 73 1.37 -9.16 -8.65
C LEU A 73 1.31 -9.90 -7.33
N VAL A 74 0.13 -9.93 -6.73
CA VAL A 74 -0.15 -10.66 -5.48
C VAL A 74 -1.44 -11.44 -5.60
N ARG A 75 -1.54 -12.54 -4.85
CA ARG A 75 -2.78 -13.30 -4.74
C ARG A 75 -3.70 -12.60 -3.76
N VAL A 76 -4.92 -12.32 -4.19
CA VAL A 76 -6.00 -11.76 -3.38
C VAL A 76 -7.20 -12.68 -3.43
N ALA A 77 -8.11 -12.54 -2.47
CA ALA A 77 -9.40 -13.20 -2.53
C ALA A 77 -10.21 -12.63 -3.71
N SER A 78 -10.99 -13.49 -4.36
CA SER A 78 -11.96 -13.04 -5.36
C SER A 78 -13.09 -12.28 -4.68
N ARG A 79 -13.64 -11.27 -5.36
CA ARG A 79 -14.84 -10.58 -4.88
C ARG A 79 -16.02 -11.55 -4.88
N PRO A 80 -16.82 -11.63 -3.81
CA PRO A 80 -18.02 -12.46 -3.81
C PRO A 80 -18.99 -12.03 -4.89
N VAL A 81 -19.61 -13.00 -5.56
CA VAL A 81 -20.68 -12.77 -6.53
C VAL A 81 -22.02 -12.83 -5.78
N VAL A 82 -22.83 -11.78 -5.89
CA VAL A 82 -24.11 -11.66 -5.19
C VAL A 82 -25.22 -11.42 -6.21
N ALA A 83 -26.27 -12.22 -6.13
CA ALA A 83 -27.51 -12.02 -6.89
C ALA A 83 -28.57 -11.42 -5.97
N VAL A 84 -29.32 -10.44 -6.46
CA VAL A 84 -30.44 -9.80 -5.75
C VAL A 84 -31.72 -10.11 -6.52
N LEU A 85 -32.71 -10.66 -5.82
CA LEU A 85 -34.04 -10.95 -6.36
C LEU A 85 -35.07 -10.33 -5.43
N VAL A 86 -35.98 -9.54 -5.99
CA VAL A 86 -37.14 -8.99 -5.30
C VAL A 86 -38.38 -9.44 -6.06
N THR A 87 -39.38 -9.90 -5.31
CA THR A 87 -40.61 -10.47 -5.86
C THR A 87 -41.81 -9.85 -5.15
N GLY A 88 -42.86 -9.59 -5.92
CA GLY A 88 -44.11 -9.04 -5.42
C GLY A 88 -44.95 -8.59 -6.60
N ASP A 89 -46.19 -9.04 -6.67
CA ASP A 89 -47.11 -8.66 -7.74
C ASP A 89 -47.46 -7.17 -7.67
N GLU A 90 -47.22 -6.51 -6.53
CA GLU A 90 -47.35 -5.07 -6.34
C GLU A 90 -46.21 -4.26 -6.97
N LEU A 91 -45.09 -4.89 -7.33
CA LEU A 91 -43.88 -4.18 -7.74
C LEU A 91 -43.93 -3.74 -9.22
N VAL A 92 -43.37 -2.56 -9.47
CA VAL A 92 -43.09 -2.03 -10.81
C VAL A 92 -41.69 -1.43 -10.86
N GLY A 93 -41.10 -1.38 -12.07
CA GLY A 93 -39.82 -0.75 -12.31
C GLY A 93 -39.82 0.77 -12.10
N VAL A 94 -38.63 1.35 -11.93
CA VAL A 94 -38.48 2.78 -11.61
C VAL A 94 -39.06 3.72 -12.69
N ASN A 95 -38.94 3.31 -13.96
CA ASN A 95 -39.41 4.05 -15.12
C ASN A 95 -40.85 3.70 -15.53
N GLU A 96 -41.48 2.74 -14.86
CA GLU A 96 -42.84 2.34 -15.16
C GLU A 96 -43.84 3.33 -14.52
N LYS A 97 -45.01 3.46 -15.16
CA LYS A 97 -46.09 4.31 -14.67
C LYS A 97 -46.68 3.70 -13.41
N LEU A 98 -46.81 4.51 -12.36
CA LEU A 98 -47.48 4.09 -11.13
C LEU A 98 -48.99 4.02 -11.35
N VAL A 99 -49.59 2.89 -10.97
CA VAL A 99 -51.04 2.67 -11.01
C VAL A 99 -51.53 2.22 -9.64
N ALA A 100 -52.85 2.28 -9.40
CA ALA A 100 -53.42 1.92 -8.11
C ALA A 100 -53.02 0.50 -7.69
N GLY A 101 -52.58 0.35 -6.44
CA GLY A 101 -52.12 -0.94 -5.89
C GLY A 101 -50.70 -1.35 -6.29
N LYS A 102 -49.98 -0.57 -7.11
CA LYS A 102 -48.58 -0.81 -7.45
C LYS A 102 -47.64 0.14 -6.71
N ILE A 103 -46.45 -0.34 -6.37
CA ILE A 103 -45.35 0.42 -5.75
C ILE A 103 -44.05 0.15 -6.51
N ARG A 104 -43.11 1.10 -6.45
CA ARG A 104 -41.81 0.91 -7.10
C ARG A 104 -40.93 -0.04 -6.30
N ASP A 105 -40.20 -0.90 -7.00
CA ASP A 105 -39.11 -1.64 -6.38
C ASP A 105 -37.98 -0.69 -5.95
N VAL A 106 -37.89 -0.46 -4.64
CA VAL A 106 -36.80 0.32 -4.02
C VAL A 106 -35.72 -0.58 -3.41
N ASN A 107 -36.06 -1.84 -3.14
CA ASN A 107 -35.17 -2.76 -2.41
C ASN A 107 -34.06 -3.28 -3.31
N SER A 108 -34.34 -3.59 -4.58
CA SER A 108 -33.29 -4.00 -5.52
C SER A 108 -32.23 -2.91 -5.64
N TYR A 109 -32.63 -1.66 -5.85
CA TYR A 109 -31.71 -0.53 -5.97
C TYR A 109 -30.92 -0.30 -4.67
N THR A 110 -31.60 -0.35 -3.53
CA THR A 110 -30.96 -0.17 -2.22
C THR A 110 -29.92 -1.27 -1.97
N LEU A 111 -30.29 -2.54 -2.11
CA LEU A 111 -29.41 -3.68 -1.86
C LEU A 111 -28.24 -3.73 -2.84
N LEU A 112 -28.48 -3.51 -4.13
CA LEU A 112 -27.41 -3.45 -5.13
C LEU A 112 -26.42 -2.32 -4.83
N SER A 113 -26.88 -1.16 -4.34
CA SER A 113 -25.98 -0.06 -3.96
C SER A 113 -25.14 -0.36 -2.71
N GLN A 114 -25.65 -1.18 -1.79
CA GLN A 114 -24.92 -1.61 -0.59
C GLN A 114 -23.85 -2.65 -0.91
N ILE A 115 -24.01 -3.42 -1.99
CA ILE A 115 -22.99 -4.34 -2.51
C ILE A 115 -21.90 -3.52 -3.22
N ASN A 116 -21.12 -2.78 -2.43
CA ASN A 116 -20.00 -2.01 -2.90
C ASN A 116 -18.71 -2.69 -2.42
N TRP A 117 -18.10 -3.49 -3.29
CA TRP A 117 -16.75 -3.99 -3.08
C TRP A 117 -15.77 -2.85 -3.22
N LYS A 118 -15.57 -2.08 -2.14
CA LYS A 118 -14.49 -1.10 -2.06
C LYS A 118 -13.18 -1.83 -2.40
N ALA A 119 -12.53 -1.39 -3.47
CA ALA A 119 -11.21 -1.83 -3.87
C ALA A 119 -10.18 -1.41 -2.82
#